data_AF-A0A955MTQ6-F1
#
_entry.id   AF-A0A955MTQ6-F1
#
_cell.length_a   1.000
_cell.length_b   1.000
_cell.length_c   1.000
_cell.angle_alpha   90.00
_cell.angle_beta   90.00
_cell.angle_gamma   90.00
#
_symmetry.space_group_name_H-M   'P 1'
#
loop_
_entity.id
_entity.type
_entity.pdbx_description
1 polymer ?
#
loop_
_entity_poly.entity_id
_entity_poly.type
_entity_poly.pdbx_seq_one_letter_code
_entity_poly.pdbx_strand_id
1 'polypeptide(L)'
;MNDRNALDISVLICTFNRAESLRETLESLAEADRGNLSVEVVVIDNNSSDRTREVAEAFSERIRIRILTQSRPGKIHSLNHALDVGGLGALVVLLDDDMSVHPGWFQGVKSISNRHPDCDYFTGRTILSWPDCEVPAWAHHRFLRPWAFSFIDYGDQDVAVKPGQWLSGNHYWFRSKVLEDGRRFLDFWN
;
A
#
# COMPACT_ATOMS: atom_id res chain seq x y z
N MET A 1 -10.25 -5.21 26.52
CA MET A 1 -10.61 -4.52 25.27
C MET A 1 -10.32 -5.49 24.14
N ASN A 2 -11.23 -5.63 23.18
CA ASN A 2 -11.24 -6.72 22.19
C ASN A 2 -9.99 -6.73 21.29
N ASP A 3 -9.01 -7.58 21.60
CA ASP A 3 -7.97 -8.02 20.66
C ASP A 3 -8.62 -8.90 19.58
N ARG A 4 -9.28 -8.27 18.59
CA ARG A 4 -9.84 -9.02 17.44
C ARG A 4 -8.85 -9.23 16.31
N ASN A 5 -7.72 -8.51 16.29
CA ASN A 5 -6.67 -8.67 15.28
C ASN A 5 -5.32 -8.94 15.93
N ALA A 6 -4.77 -10.14 15.71
CA ALA A 6 -3.41 -10.48 16.11
C ALA A 6 -2.32 -9.74 15.27
N LEU A 7 -2.72 -9.11 14.17
CA LEU A 7 -1.86 -8.35 13.26
C LEU A 7 -2.09 -6.84 13.42
N ASP A 8 -1.00 -6.07 13.48
CA ASP A 8 -1.05 -4.61 13.49
C ASP A 8 -1.35 -4.05 12.10
N ILE A 9 -0.66 -4.56 11.08
CA ILE A 9 -0.66 -4.00 9.72
C ILE A 9 -0.72 -5.13 8.69
N SER A 10 -1.64 -5.01 7.72
CA SER A 10 -1.64 -5.80 6.49
C SER A 10 -1.38 -4.89 5.30
N VAL A 11 -0.32 -5.14 4.54
CA VAL A 11 -0.02 -4.43 3.30
C VAL A 11 -0.57 -5.21 2.11
N LEU A 12 -1.54 -4.65 1.40
CA LEU A 12 -2.14 -5.22 0.20
C LEU A 12 -1.41 -4.68 -1.03
N ILE A 13 -0.89 -5.60 -1.85
CA ILE A 13 -0.21 -5.29 -3.11
C ILE A 13 -0.95 -6.03 -4.23
N CYS A 14 -1.57 -5.29 -5.15
CA CYS A 14 -2.15 -5.88 -6.36
C CYS A 14 -1.11 -5.86 -7.47
N THR A 15 -0.92 -6.98 -8.16
CA THR A 15 0.11 -7.09 -9.19
C THR A 15 -0.38 -7.93 -10.38
N PHE A 16 0.18 -7.67 -11.56
CA PHE A 16 -0.11 -8.40 -12.80
C PHE A 16 1.06 -8.30 -13.77
N ASN A 17 1.79 -9.41 -13.97
CA ASN A 17 2.94 -9.49 -14.87
C ASN A 17 4.04 -8.44 -14.60
N ARG A 18 4.38 -8.26 -13.32
CA ARG A 18 5.32 -7.22 -12.84
C ARG A 18 6.36 -7.79 -11.88
N ALA A 19 6.85 -9.00 -12.15
CA ALA A 19 7.73 -9.75 -11.26
C ALA A 19 8.93 -8.93 -10.72
N GLU A 20 9.60 -8.12 -11.55
CA GLU A 20 10.77 -7.36 -11.11
C GLU A 20 10.41 -6.14 -10.25
N SER A 21 9.39 -5.39 -10.66
CA SER A 21 8.85 -4.28 -9.87
C SER A 21 8.39 -4.75 -8.48
N LEU A 22 7.67 -5.87 -8.46
CA LEU A 22 7.23 -6.50 -7.21
C LEU A 22 8.41 -6.91 -6.34
N ARG A 23 9.49 -7.47 -6.93
CA ARG A 23 10.70 -7.84 -6.21
C ARG A 23 11.29 -6.63 -5.47
N GLU A 24 11.46 -5.51 -6.16
CA GLU A 24 12.00 -4.27 -5.55
C GLU A 24 11.11 -3.77 -4.41
N THR A 25 9.79 -3.78 -4.61
CA THR A 25 8.81 -3.40 -3.58
C THR A 25 8.93 -4.32 -2.34
N LEU A 26 8.93 -5.63 -2.56
CA LEU A 26 9.03 -6.63 -1.48
C LEU A 26 10.39 -6.58 -0.77
N GLU A 27 11.48 -6.28 -1.48
CA GLU A 27 12.80 -6.06 -0.90
C GLU A 27 12.77 -4.92 0.11
N SER A 28 12.24 -3.75 -0.29
CA SER A 28 12.14 -2.59 0.60
C SER A 28 11.25 -2.85 1.83
N LEU A 29 10.15 -3.60 1.66
CA LEU A 29 9.28 -4.03 2.76
C LEU A 29 9.95 -5.06 3.67
N ALA A 30 10.78 -5.94 3.11
CA ALA A 30 11.54 -6.95 3.84
C ALA A 30 12.65 -6.30 4.71
N GLU A 31 13.24 -5.22 4.23
CA GLU A 31 14.30 -4.47 4.92
C GLU A 31 13.78 -3.41 5.90
N ALA A 32 12.58 -2.88 5.69
CA ALA A 32 12.00 -1.89 6.58
C ALA A 32 11.88 -2.42 8.03
N ASP A 33 12.25 -1.57 8.98
CA ASP A 33 12.16 -1.86 10.41
C ASP A 33 10.67 -2.02 10.79
N ARG A 34 10.35 -3.06 11.54
CA ARG A 34 9.01 -3.33 12.05
C ARG A 34 8.90 -3.08 13.55
N GLY A 35 10.02 -2.94 14.25
CA GLY A 35 10.06 -2.98 15.71
C GLY A 35 9.29 -4.21 16.23
N ASN A 36 8.31 -3.96 17.10
CA ASN A 36 7.45 -5.00 17.67
C ASN A 36 6.10 -5.16 16.92
N LEU A 37 5.94 -4.51 15.75
CA LEU A 37 4.70 -4.59 14.99
C LEU A 37 4.57 -5.95 14.33
N SER A 38 3.40 -6.57 14.46
CA SER A 38 3.06 -7.78 13.73
C SER A 38 2.51 -7.39 12.36
N VAL A 39 3.27 -7.67 11.30
CA VAL A 39 2.92 -7.24 9.93
C VAL A 39 2.76 -8.45 9.01
N GLU A 40 1.88 -8.31 8.01
CA GLU A 40 1.84 -9.20 6.86
C GLU A 40 1.83 -8.41 5.55
N VAL A 41 2.29 -9.06 4.48
CA VAL A 41 2.13 -8.59 3.11
C VAL A 41 1.20 -9.58 2.40
N VAL A 42 0.09 -9.07 1.87
CA VAL A 42 -0.85 -9.81 1.05
C VAL A 42 -0.62 -9.42 -0.41
N VAL A 43 -0.01 -10.32 -1.17
CA VAL A 43 0.17 -10.15 -2.62
C VAL A 43 -1.06 -10.74 -3.31
N ILE A 44 -1.79 -9.90 -4.04
CA ILE A 44 -2.93 -10.32 -4.87
C ILE A 44 -2.47 -10.35 -6.32
N ASP A 45 -2.11 -11.55 -6.77
CA ASP A 45 -1.75 -11.83 -8.15
C ASP A 45 -3.01 -11.87 -9.03
N ASN A 46 -3.16 -10.90 -9.92
CA ASN A 46 -4.31 -10.78 -10.81
C ASN A 46 -4.18 -11.67 -12.05
N ASN A 47 -3.83 -12.93 -11.84
CA ASN A 47 -3.65 -13.97 -12.86
C ASN A 47 -2.45 -13.71 -13.79
N SER A 48 -1.28 -13.43 -13.20
CA SER A 48 -0.02 -13.30 -13.94
C SER A 48 0.37 -14.60 -14.63
N SER A 49 1.06 -14.45 -15.75
CA SER A 49 1.64 -15.55 -16.56
C SER A 49 3.16 -15.59 -16.51
N ASP A 50 3.80 -14.57 -15.92
CA ASP A 50 5.24 -14.53 -15.69
C ASP A 50 5.61 -15.13 -14.31
N ARG A 51 6.81 -14.82 -13.82
CA ARG A 51 7.32 -15.33 -12.54
C ARG A 51 6.81 -14.55 -11.31
N THR A 52 5.78 -13.71 -11.44
CA THR A 52 5.30 -12.83 -10.35
C THR A 52 5.00 -13.62 -9.06
N ARG A 53 4.35 -14.78 -9.18
CA ARG A 53 4.07 -15.65 -8.03
C ARG A 53 5.33 -16.20 -7.38
N GLU A 54 6.26 -16.72 -8.18
CA GLU A 54 7.55 -17.24 -7.70
C GLU A 54 8.34 -16.17 -6.94
N VAL A 55 8.32 -14.93 -7.43
CA VAL A 55 8.94 -13.79 -6.75
C VAL A 55 8.32 -13.60 -5.37
N ALA A 56 7.00 -13.54 -5.26
CA ALA A 56 6.34 -13.38 -3.96
C ALA A 56 6.68 -14.52 -2.99
N GLU A 57 6.63 -15.77 -3.45
CA GLU A 57 6.92 -16.95 -2.64
C GLU A 57 8.34 -16.93 -2.03
N ALA A 58 9.32 -16.40 -2.76
CA ALA A 58 10.70 -16.28 -2.32
C ALA A 58 10.91 -15.35 -1.10
N PHE A 59 9.95 -14.47 -0.78
CA PHE A 59 10.02 -13.56 0.37
C PHE A 59 9.43 -14.14 1.67
N SER A 60 8.84 -15.33 1.63
CA SER A 60 8.15 -15.95 2.78
C SER A 60 9.02 -16.18 4.02
N GLU A 61 10.34 -16.34 3.86
CA GLU A 61 11.29 -16.47 4.97
C GLU A 61 11.71 -15.12 5.58
N ARG A 62 11.50 -14.01 4.85
CA ARG A 62 11.95 -12.67 5.24
C ARG A 62 10.83 -11.81 5.82
N ILE A 63 9.60 -12.04 5.37
CA ILE A 63 8.40 -11.36 5.84
C ILE A 63 7.22 -12.31 5.73
N ARG A 64 6.26 -12.17 6.65
CA ARG A 64 5.00 -12.92 6.60
C ARG A 64 4.25 -12.55 5.32
N ILE A 65 4.24 -13.46 4.36
CA ILE A 65 3.58 -13.25 3.07
C ILE A 65 2.35 -14.16 2.94
N ARG A 66 1.28 -13.61 2.38
CA ARG A 66 0.08 -14.33 1.97
C ARG A 66 -0.18 -14.01 0.51
N ILE A 67 -0.36 -15.04 -0.31
CA ILE A 67 -0.54 -14.88 -1.75
C ILE A 67 -1.96 -15.28 -2.10
N LEU A 68 -2.69 -14.38 -2.74
CA LEU A 68 -4.04 -14.59 -3.26
C LEU A 68 -4.00 -14.53 -4.79
N THR A 69 -4.89 -15.28 -5.44
CA THR A 69 -5.05 -15.23 -6.89
C THR A 69 -6.43 -14.68 -7.22
N GLN A 70 -6.49 -13.61 -8.02
CA GLN A 70 -7.73 -13.03 -8.54
C GLN A 70 -7.78 -13.24 -10.05
N SER A 71 -8.72 -14.06 -10.53
CA SER A 71 -8.89 -14.35 -11.95
C SER A 71 -9.63 -13.25 -12.72
N ARG A 72 -10.45 -12.43 -12.06
CA ARG A 72 -11.15 -11.31 -12.69
C ARG A 72 -10.20 -10.11 -12.84
N PRO A 73 -9.90 -9.64 -14.07
CA PRO A 73 -8.95 -8.54 -14.27
C PRO A 73 -9.42 -7.24 -13.65
N GLY A 74 -8.54 -6.55 -12.91
CA GLY A 74 -8.79 -5.23 -12.35
C GLY A 74 -8.36 -5.10 -10.89
N LYS A 75 -7.64 -4.03 -10.57
CA LYS A 75 -7.17 -3.70 -9.21
C LYS A 75 -8.29 -3.74 -8.17
N ILE A 76 -9.48 -3.23 -8.52
CA ILE A 76 -10.63 -3.19 -7.62
C ILE A 76 -11.12 -4.59 -7.25
N HIS A 77 -11.14 -5.53 -8.20
CA HIS A 77 -11.50 -6.92 -7.90
C HIS A 77 -10.44 -7.62 -7.05
N SER A 78 -9.16 -7.32 -7.28
CA SER A 78 -8.07 -7.84 -6.46
C SER A 78 -8.14 -7.33 -5.02
N LEU A 79 -8.37 -6.03 -4.84
CA LEU A 79 -8.52 -5.42 -3.52
C LEU A 79 -9.74 -5.97 -2.78
N ASN A 80 -10.93 -5.96 -3.41
CA ASN A 80 -12.13 -6.49 -2.78
C ASN A 80 -12.01 -7.99 -2.47
N HIS A 81 -11.29 -8.77 -3.29
CA HIS A 81 -11.02 -10.17 -2.99
C HIS A 81 -10.20 -10.34 -1.70
N ALA A 82 -9.16 -9.53 -1.49
CA ALA A 82 -8.41 -9.55 -0.23
C ALA A 82 -9.30 -9.16 0.98
N LEU A 83 -10.19 -8.18 0.80
CA LEU A 83 -11.15 -7.79 1.84
C LEU A 83 -12.13 -8.93 2.18
N ASP A 84 -12.61 -9.65 1.18
CA ASP A 84 -13.57 -10.74 1.35
C ASP A 84 -12.93 -12.00 1.95
N VAL A 85 -11.65 -12.29 1.65
CA VAL A 85 -10.87 -13.35 2.31
C VAL A 85 -10.65 -13.02 3.79
N GLY A 86 -10.47 -11.74 4.14
CA GLY A 86 -10.38 -11.27 5.51
C GLY A 86 -9.10 -11.70 6.24
N GLY A 87 -9.16 -11.65 7.58
CA GLY A 87 -8.00 -11.89 8.45
C GLY A 87 -6.92 -10.81 8.33
N LEU A 88 -7.33 -9.57 8.04
CA LEU A 88 -6.44 -8.42 7.92
C LEU A 88 -6.17 -7.78 9.30
N GLY A 89 -5.06 -7.06 9.41
CA GLY A 89 -4.64 -6.38 10.63
C GLY A 89 -5.51 -5.18 11.02
N ALA A 90 -5.15 -4.55 12.13
CA ALA A 90 -5.82 -3.34 12.62
C ALA A 90 -5.76 -2.18 11.61
N LEU A 91 -4.65 -2.08 10.86
CA LEU A 91 -4.48 -1.18 9.73
C LEU A 91 -4.34 -1.98 8.44
N VAL A 92 -5.10 -1.57 7.41
CA VAL A 92 -5.02 -2.12 6.06
C VAL A 92 -4.39 -1.07 5.17
N VAL A 93 -3.18 -1.36 4.68
CA VAL A 93 -2.39 -0.48 3.83
C VAL A 93 -2.48 -0.97 2.40
N LEU A 94 -2.68 -0.06 1.45
CA LEU A 94 -2.60 -0.33 0.03
C LEU A 94 -1.30 0.27 -0.48
N LEU A 95 -0.50 -0.54 -1.15
CA LEU A 95 0.78 -0.14 -1.71
C LEU A 95 0.88 -0.69 -3.14
N ASP A 96 1.24 0.16 -4.09
CA ASP A 96 1.48 -0.29 -5.46
C ASP A 96 2.74 -1.15 -5.56
N ASP A 97 2.82 -2.00 -6.59
CA ASP A 97 3.90 -2.97 -6.78
C ASP A 97 5.17 -2.36 -7.39
N ASP A 98 5.25 -1.03 -7.48
CA ASP A 98 6.38 -0.24 -7.97
C ASP A 98 6.83 0.83 -6.96
N MET A 99 6.59 0.56 -5.67
CA MET A 99 6.87 1.49 -4.58
C MET A 99 7.96 0.94 -3.64
N SER A 100 8.98 1.74 -3.37
CA SER A 100 9.91 1.48 -2.26
C SER A 100 9.51 2.23 -1.00
N VAL A 101 9.60 1.57 0.15
CA VAL A 101 9.29 2.19 1.45
C VAL A 101 10.55 2.66 2.17
N HIS A 102 10.42 3.73 2.96
CA HIS A 102 11.49 4.20 3.86
C HIS A 102 11.74 3.18 4.99
N PRO A 103 12.98 3.03 5.51
CA PRO A 103 13.27 2.05 6.58
C PRO A 103 12.37 2.17 7.82
N GLY A 104 11.96 3.38 8.21
CA GLY A 104 11.04 3.63 9.33
C GLY A 104 9.55 3.74 8.96
N TRP A 105 9.15 3.21 7.80
CA TRP A 105 7.81 3.46 7.25
C TRP A 105 6.68 2.82 8.08
N PHE A 106 6.86 1.59 8.59
CA PHE A 106 5.84 0.93 9.42
C PHE A 106 5.55 1.70 10.72
N GLN A 107 6.59 2.24 11.35
CA GLN A 107 6.50 3.09 12.54
C GLN A 107 5.79 4.39 12.19
N GLY A 108 6.07 4.98 11.03
CA GLY A 108 5.36 6.16 10.52
C GLY A 108 3.86 5.91 10.38
N VAL A 109 3.48 4.83 9.70
CA VAL A 109 2.08 4.40 9.52
C VAL A 109 1.39 4.21 10.87
N LYS A 110 2.00 3.48 11.81
CA LYS A 110 1.42 3.27 13.15
C LYS A 110 1.35 4.57 13.96
N SER A 111 2.41 5.37 13.95
CA SER A 111 2.54 6.58 14.77
C SER A 111 1.47 7.61 14.42
N ILE A 112 1.31 7.98 13.15
CA ILE A 112 0.28 8.94 12.77
C ILE A 112 -1.14 8.39 13.00
N SER A 113 -1.35 7.08 12.77
CA SER A 113 -2.63 6.43 13.08
C SER A 113 -2.97 6.48 14.57
N ASN A 114 -1.97 6.42 15.45
CA ASN A 114 -2.18 6.54 16.90
C ASN A 114 -2.39 7.99 17.33
N ARG A 115 -1.68 8.96 16.71
CA ARG A 115 -1.81 10.39 17.02
C ARG A 115 -3.18 10.96 16.64
N HIS A 116 -3.84 10.38 15.64
CA HIS A 116 -5.16 10.79 15.17
C HIS A 116 -6.20 9.66 15.32
N PRO A 117 -6.64 9.36 16.56
CA PRO A 117 -7.60 8.28 16.83
C PRO A 117 -8.98 8.50 16.18
N ASP A 118 -9.35 9.77 15.96
CA ASP A 118 -10.63 10.16 15.34
C ASP A 118 -10.61 10.11 13.80
N CYS A 119 -9.48 9.77 13.20
CA CYS A 119 -9.33 9.57 11.76
C CYS A 119 -9.26 8.08 11.41
N ASP A 120 -9.88 7.73 10.28
CA ASP A 120 -9.97 6.34 9.80
C ASP A 120 -9.23 6.09 8.49
N TYR A 121 -8.93 7.14 7.72
CA TYR A 121 -8.22 7.10 6.45
C TYR A 121 -7.00 7.99 6.50
N PHE A 122 -5.92 7.51 5.90
CA PHE A 122 -4.62 8.15 5.97
C PHE A 122 -3.86 7.96 4.65
N THR A 123 -2.93 8.85 4.38
CA THR A 123 -1.93 8.72 3.32
C THR A 123 -0.61 9.34 3.82
N GLY A 124 0.47 9.16 3.07
CA GLY A 124 1.81 9.57 3.46
C GLY A 124 2.52 10.37 2.38
N ARG A 125 3.75 10.80 2.73
CA ARG A 125 4.67 11.42 1.78
C ARG A 125 5.05 10.40 0.70
N THR A 126 4.94 10.81 -0.56
CA THR A 126 5.34 10.06 -1.75
C THR A 126 6.33 10.91 -2.54
N ILE A 127 7.58 10.48 -2.56
CA ILE A 127 8.66 11.12 -3.32
C ILE A 127 8.95 10.34 -4.60
N LEU A 128 9.39 11.04 -5.64
CA LEU A 128 9.72 10.42 -6.92
C LEU A 128 11.14 9.88 -6.88
N SER A 129 11.31 8.61 -7.22
CA SER A 129 12.60 8.01 -7.55
C SER A 129 12.75 7.97 -9.07
N TRP A 130 13.82 8.56 -9.60
CA TRP A 130 14.12 8.56 -11.04
C TRP A 130 15.30 7.62 -11.30
N PRO A 131 15.22 6.71 -12.28
CA PRO A 131 16.28 5.72 -12.55
C PRO A 131 17.67 6.33 -12.73
N ASP A 132 17.74 7.46 -13.44
CA ASP A 132 19.01 8.12 -13.79
C ASP A 132 19.38 9.29 -12.84
N CYS A 133 18.63 9.48 -11.74
CA CYS A 133 18.70 10.62 -10.81
C CYS A 133 18.49 12.02 -11.43
N GLU A 134 18.64 12.19 -12.75
CA GLU A 134 18.36 13.42 -13.48
C GLU A 134 16.87 13.50 -13.81
N VAL A 135 16.16 14.39 -13.12
CA VAL A 135 14.74 14.65 -13.37
C VAL A 135 14.61 15.39 -14.70
N PRO A 136 13.87 14.87 -15.69
CA PRO A 136 13.68 15.59 -16.94
C PRO A 136 13.09 16.98 -16.72
N ALA A 137 13.53 17.98 -17.48
CA ALA A 137 13.11 19.38 -17.31
C ALA A 137 11.58 19.55 -17.20
N TRP A 138 10.83 18.82 -18.02
CA TRP A 138 9.36 18.84 -18.05
C TRP A 138 8.74 18.27 -16.77
N ALA A 139 9.39 17.32 -16.10
CA ALA A 139 8.91 16.67 -14.88
C ALA A 139 9.05 17.57 -13.64
N HIS A 140 9.78 18.68 -13.71
CA HIS A 140 9.80 19.70 -12.64
C HIS A 140 8.51 20.53 -12.56
N HIS A 141 7.60 20.43 -13.55
CA HIS A 141 6.39 21.23 -13.56
C HIS A 141 5.49 20.89 -12.35
N ARG A 142 5.22 21.90 -11.51
CA ARG A 142 4.54 21.74 -10.20
C ARG A 142 3.21 21.01 -10.25
N PHE A 143 2.48 21.13 -11.36
CA PHE A 143 1.18 20.48 -11.53
C PHE A 143 1.30 19.05 -12.07
N LEU A 144 2.37 18.76 -12.83
CA LEU A 144 2.58 17.42 -13.37
C LEU A 144 3.01 16.44 -12.29
N ARG A 145 3.79 16.88 -11.28
CA ARG A 145 4.30 15.97 -10.25
C ARG A 145 3.17 15.28 -9.44
N PRO A 146 2.21 16.00 -8.85
CA PRO A 146 1.12 15.34 -8.13
C PRO A 146 0.14 14.62 -9.06
N TRP A 147 -0.12 15.18 -10.25
CA TRP A 147 -1.13 14.65 -11.16
C TRP A 147 -0.68 13.41 -11.95
N ALA A 148 0.54 13.42 -12.50
CA ALA A 148 1.06 12.33 -13.32
C ALA A 148 1.87 11.31 -12.53
N PHE A 149 2.48 11.72 -11.41
CA PHE A 149 3.41 10.87 -10.65
C PHE A 149 3.02 10.68 -9.20
N SER A 150 1.81 11.10 -8.82
CA SER A 150 1.31 10.87 -7.46
C SER A 150 2.20 11.44 -6.35
N PHE A 151 3.03 12.46 -6.67
CA PHE A 151 3.93 13.10 -5.73
C PHE A 151 3.15 13.85 -4.66
N ILE A 152 3.43 13.53 -3.40
CA ILE A 152 2.82 14.14 -2.22
C ILE A 152 3.91 14.48 -1.22
N ASP A 153 4.09 15.75 -0.91
CA ASP A 153 4.97 16.19 0.17
C ASP A 153 4.38 17.43 0.87
N TYR A 154 3.92 17.22 2.10
CA TYR A 154 3.42 18.29 2.98
C TYR A 154 4.45 18.72 4.04
N GLY A 155 5.71 18.34 3.87
CA GLY A 155 6.74 18.53 4.89
C GLY A 155 6.49 17.63 6.10
N ASP A 156 7.11 17.94 7.24
CA ASP A 156 7.13 17.07 8.43
C ASP A 156 5.92 17.27 9.36
N GLN A 157 4.86 17.92 8.85
CA GLN A 157 3.65 18.23 9.60
C GLN A 157 2.52 17.28 9.19
N ASP A 158 1.66 16.93 10.13
CA ASP A 158 0.42 16.26 9.79
C ASP A 158 -0.55 17.27 9.18
N VAL A 159 -1.16 16.88 8.06
CA VAL A 159 -2.12 17.74 7.35
C VAL A 159 -3.43 16.98 7.19
N ALA A 160 -4.52 17.59 7.68
CA ALA A 160 -5.85 17.09 7.42
C ALA A 160 -6.19 17.25 5.93
N VAL A 161 -6.64 16.17 5.31
CA VAL A 161 -7.10 16.18 3.92
C VAL A 161 -8.40 16.97 3.83
N LYS A 162 -8.45 17.96 2.94
CA LYS A 162 -9.66 18.78 2.77
C LYS A 162 -10.67 18.09 1.85
N PRO A 163 -11.99 18.30 2.05
CA PRO A 163 -12.99 17.87 1.08
C PRO A 163 -12.67 18.36 -0.33
N GLY A 164 -12.75 17.47 -1.32
CA GLY A 164 -12.44 17.77 -2.73
C GLY A 164 -10.94 17.75 -3.07
N GLN A 165 -10.06 17.51 -2.10
CA GLN A 165 -8.64 17.32 -2.36
C GLN A 165 -8.39 15.91 -2.91
N TRP A 166 -7.72 15.83 -4.07
CA TRP A 166 -7.29 14.56 -4.63
C TRP A 166 -6.17 13.96 -3.78
N LEU A 167 -6.34 12.71 -3.35
CA LEU A 167 -5.28 11.90 -2.77
C LEU A 167 -4.78 10.93 -3.83
N SER A 168 -3.47 10.85 -4.00
CA SER A 168 -2.90 9.91 -4.95
C SER A 168 -3.12 8.47 -4.48
N GLY A 169 -3.38 7.58 -5.44
CA GLY A 169 -3.83 6.21 -5.16
C GLY A 169 -2.71 5.21 -4.89
N ASN A 170 -1.46 5.67 -4.80
CA ASN A 170 -0.28 4.79 -4.79
C ASN A 170 0.02 4.21 -3.41
N HIS A 171 -0.26 4.98 -2.36
CA HIS A 171 -0.10 4.53 -0.99
C HIS A 171 -1.08 5.25 -0.06
N TYR A 172 -1.96 4.48 0.56
CA TYR A 172 -2.88 4.95 1.59
C TYR A 172 -3.28 3.78 2.48
N TRP A 173 -3.82 4.09 3.66
CA TRP A 173 -4.28 3.05 4.57
C TRP A 173 -5.48 3.49 5.36
N PHE A 174 -6.17 2.52 5.94
CA PHE A 174 -7.34 2.76 6.76
C PHE A 174 -7.43 1.75 7.91
N ARG A 175 -8.23 2.08 8.92
CA ARG A 175 -8.53 1.16 10.01
C ARG A 175 -9.47 0.06 9.53
N SER A 176 -9.19 -1.20 9.86
CA SER A 176 -10.02 -2.31 9.40
C SER A 176 -11.48 -2.25 9.89
N LYS A 177 -11.78 -1.52 10.99
CA LYS A 177 -13.16 -1.26 11.45
C LYS A 177 -14.05 -0.63 10.37
N VAL A 178 -13.47 0.11 9.42
CA VAL A 178 -14.19 0.71 8.27
C VAL A 178 -14.88 -0.36 7.41
N LEU A 179 -14.33 -1.58 7.41
CA LEU A 179 -14.87 -2.72 6.65
C LEU A 179 -16.09 -3.35 7.34
N GLU A 180 -16.27 -3.15 8.65
CA GLU A 180 -17.41 -3.69 9.42
C GLU A 180 -18.75 -3.11 8.93
N ASP A 181 -18.73 -1.88 8.42
CA ASP A 181 -19.88 -1.22 7.79
C ASP A 181 -20.18 -1.74 6.37
N GLY A 182 -19.48 -2.77 5.91
CA GLY A 182 -19.65 -3.33 4.57
C GLY A 182 -19.06 -2.48 3.45
N ARG A 183 -18.24 -1.47 3.76
CA ARG A 183 -17.58 -0.63 2.75
C ARG A 183 -16.67 -1.47 1.86
N ARG A 184 -16.68 -1.17 0.56
CA ARG A 184 -15.88 -1.83 -0.48
C ARG A 184 -15.35 -0.80 -1.47
N PHE A 185 -14.30 -1.17 -2.19
CA PHE A 185 -13.81 -0.36 -3.30
C PHE A 185 -14.84 -0.37 -4.42
N LEU A 186 -15.20 0.83 -4.88
CA LEU A 186 -16.14 1.01 -5.98
C LEU A 186 -15.39 0.85 -7.29
N ASP A 187 -15.98 0.07 -8.18
CA ASP A 187 -15.53 -0.05 -9.56
C ASP A 187 -16.26 1.00 -10.40
N PHE A 188 -15.58 2.09 -10.72
CA PHE A 188 -16.14 3.21 -11.49
C PHE A 188 -16.11 2.97 -13.00
N TRP A 189 -15.59 1.82 -13.46
CA TRP A 189 -15.39 1.51 -14.87
C TRP A 189 -16.24 0.34 -15.39
N ASN A 190 -17.20 -0.15 -14.59
CA ASN A 190 -18.23 -1.09 -15.05
C ASN A 190 -19.40 -0.38 -15.74
#